data_AF-A0A6N7IDF4-F1
#
_entry.id   AF-A0A6N7IDF4-F1
#
_cell.length_a   1.000
_cell.length_b   1.000
_cell.length_c   1.000
_cell.angle_alpha   90.00
_cell.angle_beta   90.00
_cell.angle_gamma   90.00
#
_symmetry.space_group_name_H-M   'P 1'
#
loop_
_entity.id
_entity.type
_entity.pdbx_description
1 polymer ?
#
loop_
_entity_poly.entity_id
_entity_poly.type
_entity_poly.pdbx_seq_one_letter_code
_entity_poly.pdbx_strand_id
1 'polypeptide(L)'
;MAWLGGRVAPGDVVIGRDLGPVGRWGRVVSGALSLSYGLAGFFAGATAQIAGTLAVVALIAAYYLILHRLLGERLFARANPWFGTTIVLGSLGVFTAPFMPEAVPRGAGLYVGAALIFTAVIRYGGCEVVAPPTLLFRRRYVLYCPWNAVDAAERPLHRLRMDTAAWLTAVVTGVVGVYFLLGRDVLARFGVPDPIAPRWALLLLAPAGFLAYRAWQAARRPEAADRAADRAADRGEVRVLGLGAAVLVVLGLSFAELIPQGIAWPAVMLGGLAYAIGLAVLGAVRRRRMATDPD
;
A
#
# COMPACT_ATOMS: atom_id res chain seq x y z
N MET A 1 -24.16 -0.63 -6.29
CA MET A 1 -22.93 -0.26 -7.01
C MET A 1 -22.44 1.06 -6.41
N ALA A 2 -21.91 1.02 -5.19
CA ALA A 2 -21.79 2.20 -4.29
C ALA A 2 -20.34 2.62 -3.99
N TRP A 3 -19.40 2.31 -4.89
CA TRP A 3 -17.96 2.46 -4.61
C TRP A 3 -17.26 3.58 -5.41
N LEU A 4 -18.00 4.40 -6.18
CA LEU A 4 -17.41 5.42 -7.07
C LEU A 4 -17.68 6.87 -6.63
N GLY A 5 -17.76 7.13 -5.32
CA GLY A 5 -17.92 8.50 -4.79
C GLY A 5 -19.03 8.68 -3.76
N GLY A 6 -19.67 7.60 -3.32
CA GLY A 6 -20.52 7.62 -2.14
C GLY A 6 -19.69 8.01 -0.92
N ARG A 7 -20.19 8.93 -0.09
CA ARG A 7 -19.64 9.19 1.23
C ARG A 7 -19.53 7.83 1.94
N VAL A 8 -18.31 7.41 2.22
CA VAL A 8 -17.99 6.22 3.01
C VAL A 8 -18.87 6.27 4.26
N ALA A 9 -19.76 5.30 4.43
CA ALA A 9 -20.66 5.32 5.58
C ALA A 9 -19.81 5.25 6.87
N PRO A 10 -20.23 5.88 7.97
CA PRO A 10 -19.57 5.68 9.26
C PRO A 10 -19.47 4.17 9.55
N GLY A 11 -18.25 3.62 9.56
CA GLY A 11 -17.99 2.20 9.77
C GLY A 11 -17.44 1.41 8.56
N ASP A 12 -17.47 1.96 7.35
CA ASP A 12 -16.91 1.31 6.17
C ASP A 12 -15.37 1.25 6.20
N VAL A 13 -14.80 0.07 5.96
CA VAL A 13 -13.34 -0.13 5.93
C VAL A 13 -12.79 0.28 4.57
N VAL A 14 -12.13 1.43 4.52
CA VAL A 14 -11.42 1.87 3.31
C VAL A 14 -9.93 1.74 3.52
N ILE A 15 -9.33 0.67 2.99
CA ILE A 15 -7.87 0.48 2.96
C ILE A 15 -7.24 1.74 2.38
N GLY A 16 -6.16 2.24 2.95
CA GLY A 16 -5.50 3.45 2.43
C GLY A 16 -5.98 4.77 3.03
N ARG A 17 -6.98 4.78 3.92
CA ARG A 17 -7.45 6.02 4.55
C ARG A 17 -6.67 6.35 5.82
N ASP A 18 -6.72 5.44 6.78
CA ASP A 18 -6.14 5.60 8.12
C ASP A 18 -5.18 4.45 8.43
N LEU A 19 -4.17 4.80 9.22
CA LEU A 19 -3.04 3.98 9.60
C LEU A 19 -3.22 3.41 11.00
N GLY A 20 -3.04 2.10 11.15
CA GLY A 20 -2.98 1.44 12.46
C GLY A 20 -1.60 1.57 13.13
N PRO A 21 -1.46 1.25 14.43
CA PRO A 21 -0.19 1.26 15.15
C PRO A 21 0.93 0.46 14.49
N VAL A 22 0.66 -0.74 13.95
CA VAL A 22 1.71 -1.57 13.33
C VAL A 22 2.16 -0.94 12.02
N GLY A 23 1.22 -0.54 11.16
CA GLY A 23 1.55 0.21 9.94
C GLY A 23 2.30 1.51 10.25
N ARG A 24 1.98 2.17 11.36
CA ARG A 24 2.67 3.39 11.83
C ARG A 24 4.12 3.12 12.19
N TRP A 25 4.37 2.16 13.08
CA TRP A 25 5.73 1.82 13.49
C TRP A 25 6.56 1.27 12.34
N GLY A 26 5.97 0.42 11.50
CA GLY A 26 6.63 -0.13 10.32
C GLY A 26 7.12 0.97 9.37
N ARG A 27 6.29 1.98 9.12
CA ARG A 27 6.69 3.15 8.30
C ARG A 27 7.70 4.05 8.99
N VAL A 28 7.66 4.22 10.32
CA VAL A 28 8.70 4.97 11.05
C VAL A 28 10.06 4.28 10.90
N VAL A 29 10.12 2.98 11.18
CA VAL A 29 11.36 2.18 11.07
C VAL A 29 11.88 2.20 9.64
N SER A 30 11.00 1.99 8.67
CA SER A 30 11.37 1.94 7.25
C SER A 30 11.77 3.31 6.70
N GLY A 31 11.09 4.37 7.15
CA GLY A 31 11.46 5.73 6.84
C GLY A 31 12.84 6.08 7.40
N ALA A 32 13.09 5.73 8.67
CA ALA A 32 14.38 5.93 9.31
C ALA A 32 15.50 5.16 8.57
N LEU A 33 15.33 3.87 8.30
CA LEU A 33 16.30 3.06 7.55
C LEU A 33 16.60 3.64 6.16
N SER A 34 15.57 4.05 5.43
CA SER A 34 15.72 4.68 4.11
C SER A 34 16.48 6.00 4.19
N LEU A 35 16.19 6.83 5.20
CA LEU A 35 16.89 8.10 5.43
C LEU A 35 18.34 7.87 5.83
N SER A 36 18.63 6.93 6.74
CA SER A 36 19.98 6.56 7.15
C SER A 36 20.84 6.17 5.95
N TYR A 37 20.29 5.34 5.05
CA TYR A 37 20.99 4.94 3.82
C TYR A 37 21.28 6.15 2.92
N GLY A 38 20.27 6.98 2.66
CA GLY A 38 20.45 8.17 1.83
C GLY A 38 21.46 9.17 2.42
N LEU A 39 21.47 9.34 3.75
CA LEU A 39 22.39 10.23 4.46
C LEU A 39 23.81 9.67 4.56
N ALA A 40 24.00 8.36 4.61
CA ALA A 40 25.34 7.76 4.59
C ALA A 40 26.14 8.21 3.35
N GLY A 41 25.45 8.34 2.20
CA GLY A 41 26.04 8.87 0.97
C GLY A 41 26.39 10.37 1.03
N PHE A 42 25.83 11.15 1.96
CA PHE A 42 26.18 12.58 2.11
C PHE A 42 27.52 12.76 2.79
N PHE A 43 27.85 11.91 3.78
CA PHE A 43 29.12 12.01 4.49
C PHE A 43 30.30 11.46 3.68
N ALA A 44 30.04 10.57 2.71
CA ALA A 44 31.05 9.98 1.85
C ALA A 44 31.14 10.61 0.44
N GLY A 45 30.15 11.44 0.06
CA GLY A 45 29.99 11.92 -1.32
C GLY A 45 30.69 13.25 -1.60
N ALA A 46 31.03 13.47 -2.88
CA ALA A 46 31.48 14.78 -3.35
C ALA A 46 30.32 15.80 -3.33
N THR A 47 30.63 17.09 -3.18
CA THR A 47 29.63 18.18 -3.12
C THR A 47 28.63 18.15 -4.29
N ALA A 48 29.09 17.82 -5.50
CA ALA A 48 28.24 17.70 -6.68
C ALA A 48 27.21 16.56 -6.56
N GLN A 49 27.59 15.43 -5.95
CA GLN A 49 26.69 14.31 -5.74
C GLN A 49 25.62 14.61 -4.69
N ILE A 50 25.99 15.32 -3.62
CA ILE A 50 25.08 15.82 -2.60
C ILE A 50 24.05 16.77 -3.24
N ALA A 51 24.53 17.76 -4.00
CA ALA A 51 23.68 18.73 -4.67
C ALA A 51 22.73 18.05 -5.67
N GLY A 52 23.23 17.12 -6.48
CA GLY A 52 22.40 16.33 -7.40
C GLY A 52 21.33 15.51 -6.67
N THR A 53 21.68 14.89 -5.55
CA THR A 53 20.74 14.10 -4.74
C THR A 53 19.63 14.98 -4.16
N LEU A 54 19.99 16.14 -3.58
CA LEU A 54 19.01 17.11 -3.06
C LEU A 54 18.12 17.70 -4.16
N ALA A 55 18.70 17.98 -5.34
CA ALA A 55 17.94 18.45 -6.49
C ALA A 55 16.91 17.41 -6.95
N VAL A 56 17.26 16.12 -6.93
CA VAL A 56 16.30 15.04 -7.21
C VAL A 56 15.20 14.98 -6.15
N VAL A 57 15.53 15.09 -4.86
CA VAL A 57 14.51 15.11 -3.79
C VAL A 57 13.51 16.26 -4.03
N ALA A 58 14.03 17.45 -4.33
CA ALA A 58 13.20 18.62 -4.63
C ALA A 58 12.34 18.42 -5.88
N LEU A 59 12.92 17.82 -6.94
CA LEU A 59 12.21 17.50 -8.17
C LEU A 59 11.06 16.51 -7.95
N ILE A 60 11.31 15.41 -7.23
CA ILE A 60 10.28 14.41 -6.90
C ILE A 60 9.18 15.04 -6.04
N ALA A 61 9.55 15.86 -5.06
CA ALA A 61 8.60 16.60 -4.24
C ALA A 61 7.72 17.52 -5.09
N ALA A 62 8.32 18.34 -5.94
CA ALA A 62 7.60 19.23 -6.86
C ALA A 62 6.68 18.45 -7.81
N TYR A 63 7.17 17.34 -8.38
CA TYR A 63 6.39 16.46 -9.23
C TYR A 63 5.12 15.95 -8.53
N TYR A 64 5.24 15.38 -7.33
CA TYR A 64 4.07 14.87 -6.62
C TYR A 64 3.14 15.96 -6.09
N LEU A 65 3.65 17.15 -5.76
CA LEU A 65 2.83 18.32 -5.45
C LEU A 65 1.97 18.73 -6.66
N ILE A 66 2.58 18.84 -7.84
CA ILE A 66 1.90 19.18 -9.09
C ILE A 66 0.88 18.09 -9.46
N LEU A 67 1.30 16.83 -9.42
CA LEU A 67 0.44 15.68 -9.71
C LEU A 67 -0.80 15.67 -8.81
N HIS A 68 -0.62 15.87 -7.50
CA HIS A 68 -1.72 15.92 -6.54
C HIS A 68 -2.63 17.14 -6.76
N ARG A 69 -2.06 18.30 -7.10
CA ARG A 69 -2.82 19.53 -7.40
C ARG A 69 -3.71 19.36 -8.64
N LEU A 70 -3.17 18.77 -9.70
CA LEU A 70 -3.83 18.64 -11.00
C LEU A 70 -4.81 17.47 -11.06
N LEU A 71 -4.42 16.32 -10.51
CA LEU A 71 -5.18 15.06 -10.59
C LEU A 71 -6.02 14.78 -9.34
N GLY A 72 -5.81 15.48 -8.22
CA GLY A 72 -6.48 15.20 -6.95
C GLY A 72 -8.00 15.10 -7.05
N GLU A 73 -8.69 16.21 -7.27
CA GLU A 73 -10.16 16.25 -7.34
C GLU A 73 -10.73 15.67 -8.63
N ARG A 74 -9.94 15.74 -9.71
CA ARG A 74 -10.40 15.34 -11.04
C ARG A 74 -10.36 13.83 -11.20
N LEU A 75 -9.33 13.20 -10.66
CA LEU A 75 -9.01 11.79 -10.85
C LEU A 75 -8.92 11.04 -9.53
N PHE A 76 -8.02 11.40 -8.61
CA PHE A 76 -7.80 10.59 -7.40
C PHE A 76 -9.00 10.52 -6.45
N ALA A 77 -9.84 11.56 -6.42
CA ALA A 77 -11.08 11.56 -5.63
C ALA A 77 -12.21 10.71 -6.25
N ARG A 78 -12.15 10.43 -7.55
CA ARG A 78 -13.28 9.88 -8.33
C ARG A 78 -12.98 8.54 -8.99
N ALA A 79 -11.72 8.30 -9.32
CA ALA A 79 -11.25 7.11 -10.00
C ALA A 79 -11.04 5.96 -9.02
N ASN A 80 -10.89 4.77 -9.59
CA ASN A 80 -10.46 3.61 -8.83
C ASN A 80 -9.07 3.87 -8.20
N PRO A 81 -8.87 3.62 -6.90
CA PRO A 81 -7.58 3.78 -6.23
C PRO A 81 -6.40 3.13 -6.94
N TRP A 82 -6.61 1.96 -7.56
CA TRP A 82 -5.57 1.25 -8.30
C TRP A 82 -5.05 2.03 -9.51
N PHE A 83 -5.94 2.77 -10.19
CA PHE A 83 -5.53 3.62 -11.30
C PHE A 83 -4.61 4.75 -10.83
N GLY A 84 -5.00 5.41 -9.73
CA GLY A 84 -4.16 6.44 -9.11
C GLY A 84 -2.81 5.88 -8.64
N THR A 85 -2.83 4.68 -8.05
CA THR A 85 -1.63 3.94 -7.66
C THR A 85 -0.69 3.68 -8.84
N THR A 86 -1.20 3.21 -9.99
CA THR A 86 -0.37 2.97 -11.17
C THR A 86 0.33 4.24 -11.65
N ILE A 87 -0.35 5.39 -11.64
CA ILE A 87 0.25 6.68 -12.01
C ILE A 87 1.36 7.04 -11.02
N VAL A 88 1.05 6.96 -9.73
CA VAL A 88 1.96 7.39 -8.66
C VAL A 88 3.18 6.48 -8.56
N LEU A 89 3.00 5.17 -8.43
CA LEU A 89 4.10 4.22 -8.33
C LEU A 89 4.81 3.97 -9.66
N GLY A 90 4.10 4.03 -10.78
CA GLY A 90 4.72 3.91 -12.10
C GLY A 90 5.76 5.01 -12.31
N SER A 91 5.42 6.25 -11.95
CA SER A 91 6.38 7.35 -11.99
C SER A 91 7.54 7.19 -10.99
N LEU A 92 7.29 6.65 -9.79
CA LEU A 92 8.38 6.33 -8.85
C LEU A 92 9.36 5.30 -9.42
N GLY A 93 8.84 4.26 -10.09
CA GLY A 93 9.62 3.22 -10.73
C GLY A 93 10.62 3.76 -11.77
N VAL A 94 10.26 4.85 -12.46
CA VAL A 94 11.17 5.54 -13.38
C VAL A 94 12.36 6.14 -12.65
N PHE A 95 12.15 6.79 -11.49
CA PHE A 95 13.23 7.37 -10.67
C PHE A 95 14.15 6.29 -10.05
N THR A 96 13.68 5.05 -9.94
CA THR A 96 14.47 3.94 -9.37
C THR A 96 14.99 2.98 -10.44
N ALA A 97 14.88 3.32 -11.73
CA ALA A 97 15.31 2.44 -12.80
C ALA A 97 16.85 2.28 -12.83
N PRO A 98 17.38 1.11 -13.21
CA PRO A 98 18.82 0.80 -13.11
C PRO A 98 19.71 1.65 -14.02
N PHE A 99 19.15 2.27 -15.07
CA PHE A 99 19.87 3.16 -15.98
C PHE A 99 19.94 4.62 -15.48
N MET A 100 19.30 4.94 -14.35
CA MET A 100 19.33 6.29 -13.81
C MET A 100 20.68 6.61 -13.18
N PRO A 101 21.19 7.85 -13.29
CA PRO A 101 22.38 8.29 -12.58
C PRO A 101 22.22 8.08 -11.07
N GLU A 102 23.30 7.71 -10.37
CA GLU A 102 23.26 7.29 -8.96
C GLU A 102 22.57 8.29 -8.00
N ALA A 103 22.67 9.60 -8.27
CA ALA A 103 21.99 10.63 -7.50
C ALA A 103 20.46 10.48 -7.50
N VAL A 104 19.89 9.92 -8.57
CA VAL A 104 18.43 9.78 -8.75
C VAL A 104 17.82 8.74 -7.81
N PRO A 105 18.22 7.45 -7.81
CA PRO A 105 17.66 6.47 -6.90
C PRO A 105 17.99 6.78 -5.42
N ARG A 106 19.14 7.42 -5.14
CA ARG A 106 19.44 7.92 -3.78
C ARG A 106 18.47 9.02 -3.36
N GLY A 107 18.22 10.01 -4.22
CA GLY A 107 17.26 11.08 -3.96
C GLY A 107 15.83 10.55 -3.80
N ALA A 108 15.44 9.59 -4.63
CA ALA A 108 14.15 8.89 -4.49
C ALA A 108 14.05 8.16 -3.14
N GLY A 109 15.12 7.47 -2.70
CA GLY A 109 15.17 6.82 -1.39
C GLY A 109 15.01 7.80 -0.22
N LEU A 110 15.67 8.96 -0.28
CA LEU A 110 15.51 10.02 0.73
C LEU A 110 14.09 10.57 0.77
N TYR A 111 13.51 10.84 -0.42
CA TYR A 111 12.15 11.32 -0.54
C TYR A 111 11.14 10.32 0.05
N VAL A 112 11.22 9.04 -0.37
CA VAL A 112 10.36 7.96 0.13
C VAL A 112 10.56 7.77 1.64
N GLY A 113 11.79 7.83 2.13
CA GLY A 113 12.11 7.75 3.55
C GLY A 113 11.42 8.84 4.38
N ALA A 114 11.56 10.11 3.96
CA ALA A 114 10.87 11.24 4.60
C ALA A 114 9.35 11.13 4.50
N ALA A 115 8.84 10.73 3.33
CA ALA A 115 7.43 10.52 3.07
C ALA A 115 6.80 9.45 3.99
N LEU A 116 7.51 8.35 4.25
CA LEU A 116 7.11 7.32 5.22
C LEU A 116 7.02 7.89 6.64
N ILE A 117 7.99 8.69 7.08
CA ILE A 117 7.89 9.37 8.38
C ILE A 117 6.65 10.29 8.41
N PHE A 118 6.42 11.08 7.36
CA PHE A 118 5.25 11.95 7.28
C PHE A 118 3.93 11.18 7.38
N THR A 119 3.76 10.07 6.64
CA THR A 119 2.55 9.24 6.75
C THR A 119 2.28 8.79 8.18
N ALA A 120 3.32 8.38 8.91
CA ALA A 120 3.22 7.91 10.28
C ALA A 120 2.83 9.04 11.26
N VAL A 121 3.33 10.26 11.02
CA VAL A 121 2.97 11.45 11.80
C VAL A 121 1.51 11.83 11.57
N ILE A 122 1.08 11.93 10.30
CA ILE A 122 -0.30 12.34 9.96
C ILE A 122 -1.32 11.19 10.03
N ARG A 123 -0.88 9.97 10.36
CA ARG A 123 -1.66 8.73 10.37
C ARG A 123 -2.40 8.47 9.06
N TYR A 124 -1.75 8.79 7.94
CA TYR A 124 -2.30 8.57 6.61
C TYR A 124 -1.97 7.15 6.17
N GLY A 125 -3.01 6.38 5.86
CA GLY A 125 -2.86 4.99 5.44
C GLY A 125 -2.59 4.82 3.95
N GLY A 126 -2.64 5.87 3.14
CA GLY A 126 -2.53 5.75 1.68
C GLY A 126 -1.09 5.65 1.22
N CYS A 127 -0.85 6.05 -0.03
CA CYS A 127 0.48 5.92 -0.59
C CYS A 127 1.48 6.91 0.03
N GLU A 128 2.61 6.39 0.50
CA GLU A 128 3.63 7.17 1.19
C GLU A 128 4.14 8.35 0.37
N VAL A 129 4.42 8.17 -0.93
CA VAL A 129 4.96 9.25 -1.77
C VAL A 129 4.02 10.43 -1.96
N VAL A 130 2.73 10.29 -1.64
CA VAL A 130 1.78 11.43 -1.65
C VAL A 130 1.52 12.01 -0.25
N ALA A 131 2.26 11.58 0.78
CA ALA A 131 2.12 12.12 2.12
C ALA A 131 2.49 13.61 2.21
N PRO A 132 3.60 14.09 1.59
CA PRO A 132 3.89 15.52 1.58
C PRO A 132 2.78 16.38 0.95
N PRO A 133 2.25 16.10 -0.26
CA PRO A 133 1.11 16.85 -0.79
C PRO A 133 -0.15 16.70 0.06
N THR A 134 -0.40 15.52 0.64
CA THR A 134 -1.55 15.31 1.53
C THR A 134 -1.48 16.20 2.77
N LEU A 135 -0.29 16.36 3.35
CA LEU A 135 -0.05 17.28 4.47
C LEU A 135 -0.24 18.74 4.03
N LEU A 136 0.33 19.14 2.89
CA LEU A 136 0.28 20.51 2.39
C LEU A 136 -1.14 20.95 2.00
N PHE A 137 -1.82 20.15 1.18
CA PHE A 137 -3.16 20.46 0.67
C PHE A 137 -4.28 20.04 1.63
N ARG A 138 -3.94 19.35 2.73
CA ARG A 138 -4.88 18.80 3.73
C ARG A 138 -5.96 17.92 3.12
N ARG A 139 -5.64 17.20 2.03
CA ARG A 139 -6.57 16.32 1.30
C ARG A 139 -6.01 14.90 1.25
N ARG A 140 -6.79 13.96 1.78
CA ARG A 140 -6.45 12.53 1.80
C ARG A 140 -7.15 11.83 0.64
N TYR A 141 -6.38 11.32 -0.32
CA TYR A 141 -6.90 10.43 -1.37
C TYR A 141 -6.59 8.98 -1.01
N VAL A 142 -7.42 8.05 -1.49
CA VAL A 142 -7.19 6.62 -1.30
C VAL A 142 -6.31 6.14 -2.44
N LEU A 143 -5.03 5.96 -2.15
CA LEU A 143 -4.04 5.41 -3.07
C LEU A 143 -3.35 4.25 -2.36
N TYR A 144 -3.12 3.16 -3.07
CA TYR A 144 -2.42 1.97 -2.56
C TYR A 144 -0.93 2.03 -2.90
N CYS A 145 -0.10 1.61 -1.96
CA CYS A 145 1.35 1.40 -2.04
C CYS A 145 1.75 0.16 -1.26
N PRO A 146 3.00 -0.33 -1.35
CA PRO A 146 3.38 -1.63 -0.77
C PRO A 146 3.01 -1.77 0.72
N TRP A 147 3.14 -0.67 1.48
CA TRP A 147 2.76 -0.63 2.90
C TRP A 147 1.26 -0.81 3.17
N ASN A 148 0.40 -0.60 2.18
CA ASN A 148 -1.03 -0.90 2.31
C ASN A 148 -1.30 -2.38 2.53
N ALA A 149 -0.40 -3.28 2.16
CA ALA A 149 -0.54 -4.68 2.49
C ALA A 149 -0.45 -4.92 4.00
N VAL A 150 0.48 -4.25 4.68
CA VAL A 150 0.59 -4.28 6.15
C VAL A 150 -0.67 -3.69 6.78
N ASP A 151 -1.16 -2.55 6.27
CA ASP A 151 -2.39 -1.94 6.78
C ASP A 151 -3.62 -2.83 6.54
N ALA A 152 -3.69 -3.49 5.38
CA ALA A 152 -4.77 -4.41 5.04
C ALA A 152 -4.76 -5.64 5.94
N ALA A 153 -3.58 -6.14 6.32
CA ALA A 153 -3.44 -7.23 7.28
C ALA A 153 -3.73 -6.79 8.72
N GLU A 154 -3.38 -5.55 9.09
CA GLU A 154 -3.61 -5.02 10.44
C GLU A 154 -5.08 -4.74 10.72
N ARG A 155 -5.84 -4.27 9.73
CA ARG A 155 -7.24 -3.83 9.90
C ARG A 155 -8.22 -4.89 10.43
N PRO A 156 -8.22 -6.13 9.91
CA PRO A 156 -8.92 -7.24 10.54
C PRO A 156 -8.70 -7.33 12.05
N LEU A 157 -7.46 -7.10 12.48
CA LEU A 157 -6.99 -7.35 13.84
C LEU A 157 -7.49 -6.28 14.81
N HIS A 158 -7.79 -5.06 14.32
CA HIS A 158 -8.46 -4.01 15.10
C HIS A 158 -9.94 -4.28 15.33
N ARG A 159 -10.61 -4.99 14.42
CA ARG A 159 -12.03 -5.35 14.56
C ARG A 159 -12.24 -6.58 15.42
N LEU A 160 -11.31 -7.53 15.34
CA LEU A 160 -11.24 -8.58 16.33
C LEU A 160 -10.97 -7.93 17.67
N ARG A 161 -11.73 -8.31 18.71
CA ARG A 161 -11.38 -8.00 20.09
C ARG A 161 -9.93 -8.48 20.23
N MET A 162 -8.97 -7.57 20.44
CA MET A 162 -7.53 -7.86 20.32
C MET A 162 -7.14 -9.00 21.26
N ASP A 163 -7.28 -10.22 20.76
CA ASP A 163 -6.77 -11.42 21.38
C ASP A 163 -5.28 -11.54 21.01
N THR A 164 -4.55 -12.29 21.82
CA THR A 164 -3.10 -12.47 21.66
C THR A 164 -2.76 -12.98 20.25
N ALA A 165 -3.62 -13.80 19.65
CA ALA A 165 -3.43 -14.33 18.30
C ALA A 165 -3.51 -13.24 17.23
N ALA A 166 -4.48 -12.33 17.32
CA ALA A 166 -4.58 -11.19 16.41
C ALA A 166 -3.38 -10.25 16.54
N TRP A 167 -2.93 -9.97 17.76
CA TRP A 167 -1.75 -9.13 17.97
C TRP A 167 -0.47 -9.77 17.40
N LEU A 168 -0.23 -11.06 17.68
CA LEU A 168 0.92 -11.80 17.14
C LEU A 168 0.91 -11.83 15.60
N THR A 169 -0.26 -12.03 15.00
CA THR A 169 -0.46 -11.98 13.54
C THR A 169 -0.03 -10.62 12.98
N ALA A 170 -0.39 -9.52 13.66
CA ALA A 170 -0.03 -8.17 13.26
C ALA A 170 1.50 -7.97 13.33
N VAL A 171 2.11 -8.39 14.44
CA VAL A 171 3.54 -8.25 14.69
C VAL A 171 4.35 -9.06 13.68
N VAL A 172 4.01 -10.33 13.46
CA VAL A 172 4.68 -11.18 12.45
C VAL A 172 4.59 -10.54 11.07
N THR A 173 3.40 -10.09 10.68
CA THR A 173 3.22 -9.41 9.38
C THR A 173 4.06 -8.14 9.28
N GLY A 174 4.07 -7.33 10.33
CA GLY A 174 4.85 -6.09 10.39
C GLY A 174 6.36 -6.37 10.30
N VAL A 175 6.89 -7.26 11.12
CA VAL A 175 8.33 -7.57 11.17
C VAL A 175 8.81 -8.20 9.86
N VAL A 176 8.14 -9.25 9.40
CA VAL A 176 8.50 -9.94 8.16
C VAL A 176 8.31 -9.02 6.96
N GLY A 177 7.21 -8.27 6.92
CA GLY A 177 6.93 -7.28 5.88
C GLY A 177 7.98 -6.18 5.82
N VAL A 178 8.32 -5.53 6.94
CA VAL A 178 9.37 -4.49 7.02
C VAL A 178 10.70 -5.03 6.51
N TYR A 179 11.09 -6.23 6.96
CA TYR A 179 12.35 -6.83 6.59
C TYR A 179 12.45 -7.08 5.09
N PHE A 180 11.45 -7.74 4.49
CA PHE A 180 11.50 -8.09 3.06
C PHE A 180 11.16 -6.93 2.11
N LEU A 181 10.39 -5.93 2.56
CA LEU A 181 10.10 -4.74 1.75
C LEU A 181 11.26 -3.75 1.67
N LEU A 182 12.08 -3.67 2.71
CA LEU A 182 13.10 -2.63 2.80
C LEU A 182 14.37 -3.08 3.51
N GLY A 183 14.23 -3.82 4.61
CA GLY A 183 15.37 -4.23 5.44
C GLY A 183 16.46 -4.98 4.66
N ARG A 184 16.08 -5.93 3.79
CA ARG A 184 17.00 -6.73 2.99
C ARG A 184 17.88 -5.87 2.07
N ASP A 185 17.27 -4.96 1.30
CA ASP A 185 18.00 -4.07 0.40
C ASP A 185 18.90 -3.09 1.15
N VAL A 186 18.41 -2.56 2.28
CA VAL A 186 19.19 -1.66 3.13
C VAL A 186 20.42 -2.37 3.70
N LEU A 187 20.25 -3.58 4.25
CA LEU A 187 21.35 -4.38 4.79
C LEU A 187 22.40 -4.71 3.72
N ALA A 188 21.96 -5.15 2.54
CA ALA A 188 22.84 -5.44 1.43
C ALA A 188 23.69 -4.22 1.03
N ARG A 189 23.09 -3.03 1.03
CA ARG A 189 23.78 -1.76 0.75
C ARG A 189 24.80 -1.36 1.81
N PHE A 190 24.63 -1.79 3.05
CA PHE A 190 25.62 -1.63 4.13
C PHE A 190 26.68 -2.74 4.12
N GLY A 191 26.70 -3.62 3.12
CA GLY A 191 27.64 -4.74 3.04
C GLY A 191 27.37 -5.81 4.11
N VAL A 192 26.21 -5.78 4.76
CA VAL A 192 25.80 -6.83 5.69
C VAL A 192 25.33 -8.02 4.86
N PRO A 193 25.97 -9.20 4.98
CA PRO A 193 25.52 -10.40 4.29
C PRO A 193 24.06 -10.66 4.64
N ASP A 194 23.26 -11.05 3.65
CA ASP A 194 21.83 -11.30 3.84
C ASP A 194 21.63 -12.36 4.95
N PRO A 195 21.20 -11.96 6.16
CA PRO A 195 21.20 -12.87 7.29
C PRO A 195 20.02 -13.84 7.24
N ILE A 196 19.00 -13.55 6.41
CA ILE A 196 17.73 -14.28 6.42
C ILE A 196 17.40 -14.72 4.99
N ALA A 197 17.51 -16.02 4.75
CA ALA A 197 17.14 -16.61 3.46
C ALA A 197 15.71 -16.23 3.03
N PRO A 198 15.46 -15.99 1.72
CA PRO A 198 14.15 -15.61 1.18
C PRO A 198 12.97 -16.47 1.66
N ARG A 199 13.19 -17.78 1.80
CA ARG A 199 12.20 -18.76 2.30
C ARG A 199 11.56 -18.39 3.65
N TRP A 200 12.22 -17.60 4.49
CA TRP A 200 11.64 -17.12 5.74
C TRP A 200 10.44 -16.19 5.53
N ALA A 201 10.27 -15.60 4.35
CA ALA A 201 9.06 -14.86 4.01
C ALA A 201 7.79 -15.73 4.01
N LEU A 202 7.92 -17.05 3.90
CA LEU A 202 6.81 -17.99 4.04
C LEU A 202 6.21 -17.97 5.45
N LEU A 203 6.87 -17.37 6.44
CA LEU A 203 6.25 -17.07 7.74
C LEU A 203 4.99 -16.20 7.59
N LEU A 204 4.82 -15.45 6.50
CA LEU A 204 3.58 -14.73 6.17
C LEU A 204 2.39 -15.66 5.88
N LEU A 205 2.62 -16.96 5.62
CA LEU A 205 1.53 -17.93 5.45
C LEU A 205 0.79 -18.23 6.76
N ALA A 206 1.46 -18.10 7.92
CA ALA A 206 0.81 -18.25 9.22
C ALA A 206 -0.26 -17.17 9.49
N PRO A 207 0.04 -15.86 9.39
CA PRO A 207 -0.99 -14.83 9.51
C PRO A 207 -2.02 -14.90 8.37
N ALA A 208 -1.63 -15.32 7.16
CA ALA A 208 -2.59 -15.56 6.08
C ALA A 208 -3.60 -16.66 6.43
N GLY A 209 -3.12 -17.80 6.96
CA GLY A 209 -3.96 -18.90 7.41
C GLY A 209 -4.91 -18.50 8.53
N PHE A 210 -4.44 -17.69 9.49
CA PHE A 210 -5.29 -17.14 10.55
C PHE A 210 -6.42 -16.27 9.99
N LEU A 211 -6.11 -15.34 9.06
CA LEU A 211 -7.12 -14.50 8.41
C LEU A 211 -8.11 -15.33 7.59
N ALA A 212 -7.65 -16.34 6.85
CA ALA A 212 -8.50 -17.23 6.07
C ALA A 212 -9.44 -18.05 6.98
N TYR A 213 -8.92 -18.58 8.09
CA TYR A 213 -9.71 -19.31 9.07
C TYR A 213 -10.80 -18.42 9.68
N ARG A 214 -10.47 -17.18 10.05
CA ARG A 214 -11.46 -16.19 10.53
C ARG A 214 -12.50 -15.85 9.47
N ALA A 215 -12.10 -15.68 8.21
CA ALA A 215 -13.02 -15.44 7.10
C ALA A 215 -14.02 -16.60 6.95
N TRP A 216 -13.53 -17.83 7.07
CA TRP A 216 -14.34 -19.04 7.02
C TRP A 216 -15.30 -19.14 8.21
N GLN A 217 -14.83 -18.83 9.43
CA GLN A 217 -15.69 -18.78 10.61
C GLN A 217 -16.81 -17.75 10.46
N ALA A 218 -16.48 -16.54 9.99
CA ALA A 218 -17.46 -15.49 9.74
C ALA A 218 -18.50 -15.91 8.68
N ALA A 219 -18.07 -16.61 7.63
CA ALA A 219 -18.96 -17.16 6.60
C ALA A 219 -19.86 -18.30 7.11
N ARG A 220 -19.47 -18.98 8.20
CA ARG A 220 -20.22 -20.10 8.81
C ARG A 220 -21.06 -19.71 10.01
N ARG A 221 -21.05 -18.45 10.46
CA ARG A 221 -21.91 -18.02 11.56
C ARG A 221 -23.37 -18.29 11.13
N PRO A 222 -24.13 -19.11 11.88
CA PRO A 222 -25.51 -19.38 11.55
C PRO A 222 -26.26 -18.05 11.47
N GLU A 223 -27.22 -17.96 10.53
CA GLU A 223 -27.99 -16.78 10.15
C GLU A 223 -28.94 -16.29 11.29
N ALA A 224 -28.41 -16.13 12.49
CA ALA A 224 -29.14 -15.67 13.66
C ALA A 224 -29.20 -14.13 13.67
N ALA A 225 -29.77 -13.54 12.61
CA ALA A 225 -30.34 -12.19 12.62
C ALA A 225 -31.04 -11.90 11.29
N ASP A 226 -32.36 -11.79 11.32
CA ASP A 226 -33.26 -11.41 10.22
C ASP A 226 -32.98 -10.05 9.56
N ARG A 227 -31.91 -9.33 9.94
CA ARG A 227 -31.63 -7.99 9.45
C ARG A 227 -30.71 -8.06 8.24
N ALA A 228 -31.21 -7.56 7.10
CA ALA A 228 -30.41 -7.39 5.88
C ALA A 228 -29.11 -6.59 6.11
N ALA A 229 -29.09 -5.70 7.12
CA ALA A 229 -27.92 -4.94 7.53
C ALA A 229 -26.78 -5.83 8.06
N ASP A 230 -27.10 -6.82 8.90
CA ASP A 230 -26.10 -7.72 9.51
C ASP A 230 -25.46 -8.61 8.43
N ARG A 231 -26.28 -9.09 7.48
CA ARG A 231 -25.80 -9.83 6.30
C ARG A 231 -24.85 -9.03 5.40
N ALA A 232 -25.04 -7.72 5.28
CA ALA A 232 -24.15 -6.87 4.51
C ALA A 232 -22.80 -6.66 5.24
N ALA A 233 -22.85 -6.51 6.56
CA ALA A 233 -21.66 -6.38 7.41
C ALA A 233 -20.81 -7.66 7.39
N ASP A 234 -21.41 -8.84 7.55
CA ASP A 234 -20.71 -10.13 7.53
C ASP A 234 -20.04 -10.39 6.18
N ARG A 235 -20.72 -10.12 5.07
CA ARG A 235 -20.12 -10.22 3.72
C ARG A 235 -18.94 -9.26 3.56
N GLY A 236 -19.02 -8.07 4.16
CA GLY A 236 -17.91 -7.12 4.21
C GLY A 236 -16.71 -7.69 4.97
N GLU A 237 -16.95 -8.27 6.15
CA GLU A 237 -15.92 -8.89 6.99
C GLU A 237 -15.22 -10.05 6.27
N VAL A 238 -15.98 -11.01 5.71
CA VAL A 238 -15.44 -12.15 4.97
C VAL A 238 -14.57 -11.68 3.80
N ARG A 239 -15.00 -10.66 3.06
CA ARG A 239 -14.24 -10.09 1.94
C ARG A 239 -12.94 -9.46 2.40
N VAL A 240 -12.95 -8.66 3.46
CA VAL A 240 -11.76 -7.99 3.97
C VAL A 240 -10.75 -9.00 4.51
N LEU A 241 -11.20 -9.99 5.28
CA LEU A 241 -10.36 -11.06 5.82
C LEU A 241 -9.76 -11.92 4.69
N GLY A 242 -10.59 -12.35 3.74
CA GLY A 242 -10.15 -13.16 2.60
C GLY A 242 -9.16 -12.42 1.71
N LEU A 243 -9.38 -11.13 1.46
CA LEU A 243 -8.44 -10.30 0.70
C LEU A 243 -7.10 -10.14 1.43
N GLY A 244 -7.13 -9.87 2.74
CA GLY A 244 -5.93 -9.79 3.56
C GLY A 244 -5.11 -11.09 3.51
N ALA A 245 -5.78 -12.24 3.64
CA ALA A 245 -5.14 -13.54 3.51
C ALA A 245 -4.48 -13.74 2.13
N ALA A 246 -5.22 -13.45 1.05
CA ALA A 246 -4.70 -13.57 -0.31
C ALA A 246 -3.47 -12.68 -0.56
N VAL A 247 -3.50 -11.44 -0.09
CA VAL A 247 -2.37 -10.50 -0.21
C VAL A 247 -1.13 -11.05 0.53
N LEU A 248 -1.29 -11.56 1.75
CA LEU A 248 -0.18 -12.13 2.51
C LEU A 248 0.41 -13.38 1.86
N VAL A 249 -0.41 -14.23 1.24
CA VAL A 249 0.07 -15.37 0.46
C VAL A 249 0.92 -14.90 -0.72
N VAL A 250 0.40 -13.96 -1.52
CA VAL A 250 1.13 -13.43 -2.69
C VAL A 250 2.45 -12.79 -2.27
N LEU A 251 2.45 -12.00 -1.20
CA LEU A 251 3.68 -11.39 -0.66
C LEU A 251 4.66 -12.45 -0.15
N GLY A 252 4.19 -13.43 0.63
CA GLY A 252 5.03 -14.52 1.12
C GLY A 252 5.70 -15.29 -0.02
N LEU A 253 4.95 -15.63 -1.07
CA LEU A 253 5.48 -16.32 -2.25
C LEU A 253 6.44 -15.45 -3.07
N SER A 254 6.14 -14.16 -3.23
CA SER A 254 7.00 -13.23 -3.98
C SER A 254 8.30 -12.92 -3.26
N PHE A 255 8.26 -12.72 -1.94
CA PHE A 255 9.45 -12.49 -1.12
C PHE A 255 10.27 -13.76 -0.90
N ALA A 256 9.65 -14.94 -0.95
CA ALA A 256 10.34 -16.22 -0.98
C ALA A 256 10.98 -16.55 -2.34
N GLU A 257 10.92 -15.61 -3.31
CA GLU A 257 11.45 -15.76 -4.67
C GLU A 257 10.83 -16.94 -5.44
N LEU A 258 9.68 -17.45 -4.99
CA LEU A 258 8.90 -18.46 -5.70
C LEU A 258 8.11 -17.86 -6.86
N ILE A 259 7.86 -16.55 -6.80
CA ILE A 259 7.30 -15.74 -7.89
C ILE A 259 8.30 -14.63 -8.21
N PRO A 260 8.78 -14.51 -9.46
CA PRO A 260 9.67 -13.42 -9.85
C PRO A 260 9.03 -12.06 -9.53
N GLN A 261 9.72 -11.22 -8.76
CA GLN A 261 9.19 -9.90 -8.37
C GLN A 261 8.89 -9.01 -9.58
N GLY A 262 9.69 -9.15 -10.64
CA GLY A 262 9.47 -8.49 -11.93
C GLY A 262 8.16 -8.89 -12.62
N ILE A 263 7.51 -9.98 -12.20
CA ILE A 263 6.18 -10.38 -12.67
C ILE A 263 5.11 -9.99 -11.65
N ALA A 264 5.37 -10.21 -10.36
CA ALA A 264 4.40 -9.98 -9.29
C ALA A 264 3.89 -8.53 -9.27
N TRP A 265 4.80 -7.55 -9.33
CA TRP A 265 4.42 -6.13 -9.26
C TRP A 265 3.68 -5.64 -10.51
N PRO A 266 4.15 -5.91 -11.74
CA PRO A 266 3.38 -5.59 -12.94
C PRO A 266 2.03 -6.30 -12.97
N ALA A 267 1.94 -7.56 -12.54
CA ALA A 267 0.67 -8.28 -12.49
C ALA A 267 -0.34 -7.61 -11.54
N VAL A 268 0.11 -7.15 -10.37
CA VAL A 268 -0.74 -6.39 -9.43
C VAL A 268 -1.18 -5.06 -10.04
N MET A 269 -0.26 -4.31 -10.65
CA MET A 269 -0.57 -3.01 -11.27
C MET A 269 -1.50 -3.15 -12.49
N LEU A 270 -1.20 -4.07 -13.39
CA LEU A 270 -1.99 -4.34 -14.60
C LEU A 270 -3.33 -4.98 -14.26
N GLY A 271 -3.38 -5.87 -13.26
CA GLY A 271 -4.64 -6.45 -12.77
C GLY A 271 -5.56 -5.38 -12.19
N GLY A 272 -5.02 -4.46 -11.39
CA GLY A 272 -5.76 -3.30 -10.87
C GLY A 272 -6.27 -2.39 -12.00
N LEU A 273 -5.44 -2.13 -13.01
CA LEU A 273 -5.80 -1.34 -14.18
C LEU A 273 -6.89 -2.02 -15.03
N ALA A 274 -6.72 -3.30 -15.37
CA ALA A 274 -7.67 -4.06 -16.15
C ALA A 274 -9.03 -4.15 -15.45
N TYR A 275 -9.04 -4.36 -14.12
CA TYR A 275 -10.24 -4.34 -13.31
C TYR A 275 -10.93 -2.97 -13.37
N ALA A 276 -10.18 -1.87 -13.24
CA ALA A 276 -10.72 -0.52 -13.33
C ALA A 276 -11.33 -0.24 -14.72
N ILE A 277 -10.66 -0.65 -15.80
CA ILE A 277 -11.16 -0.53 -17.17
C ILE A 277 -12.44 -1.35 -17.34
N GLY A 278 -12.47 -2.61 -16.88
CA GLY A 278 -13.65 -3.47 -16.96
C GLY A 278 -14.86 -2.86 -16.25
N LEU A 279 -14.68 -2.27 -15.07
CA LEU A 279 -15.74 -1.56 -14.35
C LEU A 279 -16.24 -0.32 -15.12
N ALA A 280 -15.32 0.46 -15.71
CA ALA A 280 -15.68 1.63 -16.50
C ALA A 280 -16.51 1.26 -17.73
N VAL A 281 -16.11 0.19 -18.44
CA VAL A 281 -16.83 -0.35 -19.60
C VAL A 281 -18.23 -0.84 -19.20
N LEU A 282 -18.34 -1.64 -18.14
CA LEU A 282 -19.64 -2.12 -17.63
C LEU A 282 -20.57 -0.96 -17.22
N GLY A 283 -20.02 0.08 -16.59
CA GLY A 283 -20.76 1.28 -16.24
C GLY A 283 -21.23 2.08 -17.46
N ALA A 284 -20.43 2.16 -18.51
CA ALA A 284 -20.81 2.80 -19.78
C ALA A 284 -21.93 2.01 -20.50
N VAL A 285 -21.83 0.68 -20.54
CA VAL A 285 -22.85 -0.20 -21.14
C VAL A 285 -24.18 -0.07 -20.41
N ARG A 286 -24.18 -0.07 -19.07
CA ARG A 286 -25.41 0.13 -18.28
C ARG A 286 -26.07 1.48 -18.53
N ARG A 287 -25.27 2.55 -18.60
CA ARG A 287 -25.78 3.91 -18.90
C ARG A 287 -26.40 3.99 -20.29
N ARG A 288 -25.81 3.33 -21.29
CA ARG A 288 -26.41 3.26 -22.63
C ARG A 288 -27.75 2.51 -22.63
N ARG A 289 -27.84 1.38 -21.94
CA ARG A 289 -29.11 0.62 -21.83
C ARG A 289 -30.23 1.45 -21.19
N MET A 290 -29.94 2.20 -20.13
CA MET A 290 -30.91 3.09 -19.49
C MET A 290 -31.31 4.29 -20.35
N ALA A 291 -30.50 4.69 -21.33
CA ALA A 291 -30.85 5.75 -22.26
C ALA A 291 -31.71 5.28 -23.45
N THR A 292 -31.67 3.97 -23.76
CA THR A 292 -32.42 3.37 -24.87
C THR A 292 -33.77 2.79 -24.47
N ASP A 293 -34.05 2.67 -23.17
CA ASP A 293 -35.35 2.32 -22.61
C ASP A 293 -35.93 3.56 -21.89
N PRO A 294 -36.41 4.58 -22.62
CA PRO A 294 -37.26 5.60 -22.02
C PRO A 294 -38.64 4.97 -21.77
N ASP A 295 -39.01 4.84 -20.50
CA ASP A 295 -40.38 4.48 -20.09
C ASP A 295 -41.43 5.37 -20.77
#